data_AF-A0A1J5QM37-F1
#
_entry.id   AF-A0A1J5QM37-F1
#
_cell.length_a   1.000
_cell.length_b   1.000
_cell.length_c   1.000
_cell.angle_alpha   90.00
_cell.angle_beta   90.00
_cell.angle_gamma   90.00
#
_symmetry.space_group_name_H-M   'P 1'
#
loop_
_entity.id
_entity.type
_entity.pdbx_description
1 polymer ?
#
loop_
_entity_poly.entity_id
_entity_poly.type
_entity_poly.pdbx_seq_one_letter_code
_entity_poly.pdbx_strand_id
1 'polypeptide(L)' 'MTSEQVKEAEKRLTDAAKAARVELEKTGTPDYDSRAHQRAVEEERNAQEALDQARASA' A
#
# COMPACT_ATOMS: atom_id res chain seq x y z
N MET A 1 -12.70 -8.03 -14.83
CA MET A 1 -12.11 -6.70 -14.64
C MET A 1 -11.38 -6.29 -15.90
N THR A 2 -11.26 -5.00 -16.18
CA THR A 2 -10.53 -4.50 -17.36
C THR A 2 -9.03 -4.35 -17.07
N SER A 3 -8.20 -4.34 -18.12
CA SER A 3 -6.77 -4.07 -18.00
C SER A 3 -6.44 -2.70 -17.36
N GLU A 4 -7.37 -1.75 -17.44
CA GLU A 4 -7.27 -0.44 -16.80
C GLU A 4 -7.45 -0.52 -15.29
N GLN A 5 -8.36 -1.37 -14.80
CA GLN A 5 -8.57 -1.59 -13.36
C GLN A 5 -7.36 -2.24 -12.70
N VAL A 6 -6.69 -3.18 -13.40
CA VAL A 6 -5.44 -3.80 -12.93
C VAL A 6 -4.34 -2.75 -12.81
N LYS A 7 -4.13 -1.91 -13.83
CA LYS A 7 -3.10 -0.86 -13.80
C LYS A 7 -3.32 0.16 -12.67
N GLU A 8 -4.58 0.54 -12.43
CA GLU A 8 -4.92 1.44 -11.34
C GLU A 8 -4.67 0.79 -9.96
N ALA A 9 -4.98 -0.50 -9.81
CA ALA A 9 -4.66 -1.24 -8.58
C ALA A 9 -3.15 -1.38 -8.36
N GLU A 10 -2.36 -1.60 -9.41
CA GLU A 10 -0.88 -1.63 -9.33
C GLU A 10 -0.30 -0.28 -8.89
N LYS A 11 -0.86 0.82 -9.40
CA LYS A 11 -0.46 2.17 -8.98
C LYS A 11 -0.76 2.40 -7.50
N ARG A 12 -1.95 2.03 -7.04
CA ARG A 12 -2.35 2.16 -5.62
C ARG A 12 -1.44 1.38 -4.70
N LEU A 13 -1.10 0.14 -5.06
CA LEU A 13 -0.15 -0.67 -4.30
C LEU A 13 1.23 0.01 -4.23
N THR A 14 1.71 0.54 -5.37
CA THR A 14 3.00 1.24 -5.42
C THR A 14 3.04 2.46 -4.50
N ASP A 15 1.97 3.25 -4.48
CA ASP A 15 1.89 4.45 -3.65
C ASP A 15 1.74 4.11 -2.16
N ALA A 16 0.96 3.09 -1.82
CA ALA A 16 0.82 2.60 -0.44
C ALA A 16 2.13 2.02 0.11
N ALA A 17 2.86 1.22 -0.69
CA ALA A 17 4.16 0.68 -0.31
C ALA A 17 5.21 1.78 -0.06
N LYS A 18 5.17 2.87 -0.85
CA LYS A 18 6.03 4.05 -0.59
C LYS A 18 5.68 4.71 0.72
N ALA A 19 4.40 4.88 1.04
CA ALA A 19 3.96 5.47 2.30
C ALA A 19 4.41 4.62 3.50
N ALA A 20 4.22 3.30 3.45
CA ALA A 20 4.66 2.37 4.49
C ALA A 20 6.18 2.46 4.69
N ARG A 21 6.95 2.52 3.61
CA ARG A 21 8.41 2.69 3.66
C ARG A 21 8.83 4.01 4.29
N VAL A 22 8.19 5.13 3.94
CA VAL A 22 8.50 6.44 4.54
C VAL A 22 8.28 6.42 6.05
N GLU A 23 7.19 5.83 6.53
CA GLU A 23 6.95 5.70 7.97
C GLU A 23 7.93 4.74 8.65
N LEU A 24 8.31 3.65 7.97
CA LEU A 24 9.32 2.72 8.47
C LEU A 24 10.70 3.40 8.60
N GLU A 25 11.10 4.22 7.64
CA GLU A 25 12.37 4.96 7.66
C GLU A 25 12.47 5.96 8.82
N LYS A 26 11.33 6.39 9.39
CA LYS A 26 11.30 7.22 10.62
C LYS A 26 11.59 6.42 11.88
N THR A 27 11.60 5.09 11.85
CA THR A 27 11.81 4.27 13.05
C THR A 27 13.10 4.67 13.77
N GLY A 28 12.99 4.95 15.08
CA GLY A 28 14.12 5.41 15.89
C GLY A 28 14.36 6.92 15.84
N THR A 29 13.57 7.68 15.08
CA THR A 29 13.53 9.15 15.15
C THR A 29 12.38 9.64 16.05
N PRO A 30 12.44 10.88 16.56
CA PRO A 30 11.32 11.49 17.28
C PRO A 30 10.03 11.62 16.44
N ASP A 31 10.15 11.58 15.11
CA ASP A 31 9.03 11.69 14.19
C ASP A 31 8.32 10.35 13.95
N TYR A 32 8.81 9.26 14.54
CA TYR A 32 8.18 7.95 14.41
C TYR A 32 6.83 7.90 15.14
N ASP A 33 5.75 7.72 14.38
CA ASP A 33 4.46 7.35 14.91
C ASP A 33 4.14 5.89 14.56
N SER A 34 4.21 5.01 15.57
CA SER A 34 3.85 3.60 15.43
C SER A 34 2.45 3.36 14.86
N ARG A 35 1.48 4.24 15.14
CA ARG A 35 0.13 4.13 14.58
C ARG A 35 0.09 4.57 13.12
N ALA A 36 0.87 5.57 12.75
CA ALA A 36 0.99 6.00 11.36
C ALA A 36 1.62 4.89 10.51
N HIS A 37 2.71 4.29 10.99
CA HIS A 37 3.34 3.14 10.35
C HIS A 37 2.37 1.95 10.23
N GLN A 38 1.65 1.60 11.30
CA GLN A 38 0.64 0.54 11.24
C GLN A 38 -0.43 0.82 10.18
N ARG A 39 -1.04 2.01 10.16
CA ARG A 39 -2.03 2.38 9.14
C ARG A 39 -1.48 2.26 7.72
N ALA A 40 -0.26 2.73 7.48
CA ALA A 40 0.37 2.65 6.16
C ALA A 40 0.58 1.19 5.71
N VAL A 41 0.96 0.29 6.61
CA VAL A 41 1.06 -1.16 6.35
C VAL A 41 -0.31 -1.79 6.08
N GLU A 42 -1.36 -1.36 6.79
CA GLU A 42 -2.72 -1.82 6.51
C GLU A 42 -3.22 -1.37 5.14
N GLU A 43 -2.93 -0.12 4.75
CA GLU A 43 -3.24 0.42 3.43
C GLU A 43 -2.50 -0.34 2.32
N GLU A 44 -1.21 -0.65 2.52
CA GLU A 44 -0.42 -1.48 1.60
C GLU A 44 -1.05 -2.86 1.41
N ARG A 45 -1.40 -3.52 2.51
CA ARG A 45 -2.08 -4.84 2.48
C ARG A 45 -3.41 -4.77 1.75
N ASN A 46 -4.25 -3.78 2.04
CA ASN A 46 -5.54 -3.61 1.38
C ASN A 46 -5.37 -3.36 -0.13
N ALA A 47 -4.34 -2.60 -0.53
CA ALA A 47 -4.03 -2.36 -1.94
C ALA A 47 -3.53 -3.63 -2.64
N GLN A 48 -2.74 -4.46 -1.96
CA GLN A 48 -2.32 -5.77 -2.47
C GLN A 48 -3.52 -6.69 -2.67
N GLU A 49 -4.41 -6.80 -1.68
CA GLU A 49 -5.63 -7.60 -1.77
C GLU A 49 -6.53 -7.13 -2.93
N ALA A 50 -6.66 -5.82 -3.14
CA ALA A 50 -7.40 -5.26 -4.26
C ALA A 50 -6.76 -5.60 -5.62
N LEU A 51 -5.43 -5.57 -5.72
CA LEU A 51 -4.72 -5.98 -6.94
C LEU A 51 -4.90 -7.48 -7.21
N ASP A 52 -4.80 -8.31 -6.17
CA ASP A 52 -4.99 -9.76 -6.30
C ASP A 52 -6.40 -10.09 -6.76
N GLN A 53 -7.42 -9.43 -6.21
CA GLN A 53 -8.80 -9.54 -6.67
C GLN A 53 -8.97 -9.04 -8.12
N ALA A 54 -8.31 -7.94 -8.48
CA ALA A 54 -8.35 -7.41 -9.84
C ALA A 54 -7.74 -8.36 -10.86
N ARG A 55 -6.63 -9.02 -10.51
CA ARG A 55 -5.97 -10.03 -11.35
C ARG A 55 -6.75 -11.33 -11.43
N ALA A 56 -7.37 -11.77 -10.33
CA ALA A 56 -8.17 -12.99 -10.29
C ALA A 56 -9.47 -12.88 -11.10
N SER A 57 -9.94 -11.65 -11.35
CA SER A 57 -11.19 -11.38 -12.06
C SER A 57 -11.00 -10.77 -13.44
N ALA A 58 -9.75 -10.54 -13.88
CA ALA A 58 -9.38 -10.07 -15.22
C ALA A 58 -9.30 -11.24 -16.20
#